data_AF-A0A9W7BT27-F1
#
_entry.id   AF-A0A9W7BT27-F1
#
_cell.length_a   1.000
_cell.length_b   1.000
_cell.length_c   1.000
_cell.angle_alpha   90.00
_cell.angle_beta   90.00
_cell.angle_gamma   90.00
#
_symmetry.space_group_name_H-M   'P 1'
#
loop_
_entity.id
_entity.type
_entity.pdbx_description
1 polymer ?
#
loop_
_entity_poly.entity_id
_entity_poly.type
_entity_poly.pdbx_seq_one_letter_code
_entity_poly.pdbx_strand_id
1 'polypeptide(L)'
;MMAAPPVQSNRPIRQRIVVPARVVQFGLDEKFESDPYDVDLKSILSPDEYTTAVDDINRSLKPARPKAFDQAAFYGLGTMVFTAPAAYFVYKRKRKRKKLLLEAISRFNAANKNLYMRWNPRPDSVLTIERRTSQHVVSKNAPNFSAPDDLNQKPREPSFQDLRGGGGGAFDMKPMAVGSNNKI
;
A
#
# COMPACT_ATOMS: atom_id res chain seq x y z
N MET A 1 -43.43 6.19 12.50
CA MET A 1 -42.10 5.54 12.40
C MET A 1 -41.06 6.63 12.41
N MET A 2 -40.25 6.76 13.48
CA MET A 2 -39.23 7.81 13.57
C MET A 2 -37.88 7.25 13.07
N ALA A 3 -37.30 7.88 12.07
CA ALA A 3 -35.98 7.55 11.55
C ALA A 3 -34.91 7.93 12.58
N ALA A 4 -34.01 6.99 12.90
CA ALA A 4 -32.90 7.25 13.80
C ALA A 4 -31.95 8.31 13.20
N PRO A 5 -31.48 9.30 14.00
CA PRO A 5 -30.57 10.32 13.52
C PRO A 5 -29.20 9.71 13.14
N PRO A 6 -28.53 10.22 12.09
CA PRO A 6 -27.24 9.72 11.67
C PRO A 6 -26.20 9.95 12.78
N VAL A 7 -25.55 8.87 13.22
CA VAL A 7 -24.43 8.91 14.16
C VAL A 7 -23.27 9.65 13.50
N GLN A 8 -23.07 10.93 13.85
CA GLN A 8 -21.91 11.69 13.42
C GLN A 8 -20.67 11.13 14.13
N SER A 9 -19.91 10.28 13.44
CA SER A 9 -18.64 9.80 13.96
C SER A 9 -17.65 10.97 13.95
N ASN A 10 -17.42 11.58 15.12
CA ASN A 10 -16.40 12.61 15.35
C ASN A 10 -14.99 11.99 15.27
N ARG A 11 -14.60 11.51 14.09
CA ARG A 11 -13.25 11.01 13.84
C ARG A 11 -12.38 12.20 13.45
N PRO A 12 -11.21 12.40 14.07
CA PRO A 12 -10.30 13.46 13.66
C PRO A 12 -9.98 13.30 12.18
N ILE A 13 -10.23 14.36 11.40
CA ILE A 13 -10.00 14.38 9.95
C ILE A 13 -8.51 14.16 9.73
N ARG A 14 -8.14 13.00 9.19
CA ARG A 14 -6.75 12.71 8.86
C ARG A 14 -6.31 13.66 7.75
N GLN A 15 -5.25 14.42 8.02
CA GLN A 15 -4.61 15.28 7.03
C GLN A 15 -3.93 14.39 5.99
N ARG A 16 -4.63 14.19 4.88
CA ARG A 16 -4.24 13.35 3.74
C ARG A 16 -4.31 14.18 2.47
N ILE A 17 -3.22 14.18 1.71
CA ILE A 17 -3.16 14.73 0.36
C ILE A 17 -3.40 13.57 -0.61
N VAL A 18 -4.37 13.75 -1.51
CA VAL A 18 -4.58 12.83 -2.63
C VAL A 18 -3.77 13.34 -3.81
N VAL A 19 -2.87 12.52 -4.33
CA VAL A 19 -2.05 12.87 -5.49
C VAL A 19 -2.88 12.59 -6.76
N PRO A 20 -3.26 13.61 -7.54
CA PRO A 20 -4.02 13.41 -8.76
C PRO A 20 -3.21 12.59 -9.77
N ALA A 21 -3.90 11.75 -10.53
CA ALA A 21 -3.32 11.00 -11.63
C ALA A 21 -4.08 11.30 -12.91
N ARG A 22 -3.35 11.50 -14.00
CA ARG A 22 -3.91 11.66 -15.33
C ARG A 22 -3.51 10.48 -16.21
N VAL A 23 -4.46 10.07 -17.04
CA VAL A 23 -4.23 9.06 -18.07
C VAL A 23 -3.29 9.64 -19.12
N VAL A 24 -2.27 8.87 -19.49
CA VAL A 24 -1.32 9.22 -20.56
C VAL A 24 -1.22 8.09 -21.56
N GLN A 25 -0.66 8.37 -22.74
CA GLN A 25 -0.46 7.37 -23.79
C GLN A 25 -1.75 6.60 -24.14
N PHE A 26 -2.84 7.34 -24.37
CA PHE A 26 -4.12 6.79 -24.84
C PHE A 26 -4.72 5.71 -23.92
N GLY A 27 -4.56 5.82 -22.60
CA GLY A 27 -5.15 4.85 -21.66
C GLY A 27 -4.22 3.72 -21.23
N LEU A 28 -2.98 3.68 -21.73
CA LEU A 28 -2.06 2.59 -21.45
C LEU A 28 -1.22 2.79 -20.18
N ASP A 29 -1.11 4.03 -19.68
CA ASP A 29 -0.40 4.36 -18.45
C ASP A 29 -1.03 5.57 -17.74
N GLU A 30 -0.61 5.78 -16.49
CA GLU A 30 -1.02 6.90 -15.65
C GLU A 30 0.22 7.66 -15.17
N LYS A 31 0.16 8.99 -15.23
CA LYS A 31 1.16 9.91 -14.71
C LYS A 31 0.56 10.69 -13.55
N PHE A 32 1.30 10.84 -12.45
CA PHE A 32 0.88 11.69 -11.35
C PHE A 32 1.10 13.16 -11.69
N GLU A 33 0.19 14.03 -11.30
CA GLU A 33 0.31 15.48 -11.48
C GLU A 33 1.35 16.02 -10.50
N SER A 34 2.42 16.63 -11.01
CA SER A 34 3.44 17.27 -10.16
C SER A 34 3.11 18.72 -9.84
N ASP A 35 2.16 19.31 -10.56
CA ASP A 35 1.69 20.66 -10.32
C ASP A 35 0.84 20.75 -9.04
N PRO A 36 1.18 21.60 -8.05
CA PRO A 36 0.42 21.76 -6.82
C PRO A 36 -0.85 22.63 -6.95
N TYR A 37 -1.09 23.35 -8.06
CA TYR A 37 -2.17 24.36 -8.14
C TYR A 37 -3.57 23.81 -7.81
N ASP A 38 -3.88 22.57 -8.20
CA ASP A 38 -5.20 21.95 -7.98
C ASP A 38 -5.24 21.01 -6.76
N VAL A 39 -4.23 21.07 -5.89
CA VAL A 39 -4.06 20.11 -4.79
C VAL A 39 -4.05 20.83 -3.44
N ASP A 40 -5.00 20.46 -2.58
CA ASP A 40 -5.01 20.91 -1.18
C ASP A 40 -3.87 20.24 -0.39
N LEU A 41 -2.75 20.95 -0.25
CA LEU A 41 -1.55 20.50 0.46
C LEU A 41 -1.73 20.48 2.00
N LYS A 42 -2.81 21.09 2.54
CA LYS A 42 -3.13 21.12 3.98
C LYS A 42 -1.98 21.58 4.88
N SER A 43 -1.07 22.39 4.36
CA SER A 43 0.18 22.82 5.01
C SER A 43 1.06 21.66 5.53
N ILE A 44 0.90 20.46 4.99
CA ILE A 44 1.73 19.28 5.34
C ILE A 44 3.08 19.35 4.63
N LEU A 45 3.09 19.93 3.43
CA LEU A 45 4.19 19.87 2.47
C LEU A 45 4.27 21.19 1.71
N SER A 46 5.48 21.67 1.44
CA SER A 46 5.69 22.84 0.58
C SER A 46 5.36 22.51 -0.89
N PRO A 47 4.86 23.45 -1.71
CA PRO A 47 4.65 23.25 -3.14
C PRO A 47 5.89 22.68 -3.88
N ASP A 48 7.08 23.13 -3.53
CA ASP A 48 8.34 22.67 -4.16
C ASP A 48 8.70 21.24 -3.75
N GLU A 49 8.50 20.91 -2.47
CA GLU A 49 8.68 19.55 -1.94
C GLU A 49 7.70 18.59 -2.61
N TYR A 50 6.47 19.05 -2.88
CA TYR A 50 5.43 18.26 -3.51
C TYR A 50 5.81 17.92 -4.94
N THR A 51 6.17 18.97 -5.70
CA THR A 51 6.60 18.85 -7.09
C THR A 51 7.78 17.88 -7.19
N THR A 52 8.79 18.05 -6.33
CA THR A 52 9.99 17.21 -6.30
C THR A 52 9.63 15.75 -5.97
N ALA A 53 8.83 15.52 -4.93
CA ALA A 53 8.44 14.17 -4.52
C ALA A 53 7.64 13.43 -5.61
N VAL A 54 6.69 14.12 -6.25
CA VAL A 54 5.88 13.53 -7.32
C VAL A 54 6.69 13.33 -8.61
N ASP A 55 7.60 14.25 -8.94
CA ASP A 55 8.48 14.12 -10.11
C ASP A 55 9.47 12.96 -9.96
N ASP A 56 10.01 12.74 -8.76
CA ASP A 56 10.88 11.59 -8.48
C ASP A 56 10.14 10.26 -8.69
N ILE A 57 8.87 10.19 -8.27
CA ILE A 57 8.02 9.02 -8.53
C ILE A 57 7.78 8.87 -10.03
N ASN A 58 7.36 9.94 -10.71
CA ASN A 58 7.17 9.91 -12.16
C ASN A 58 8.43 9.48 -12.92
N ARG A 59 9.61 9.89 -12.46
CA ARG A 59 10.91 9.51 -13.01
C ARG A 59 11.19 8.03 -12.79
N SER A 60 10.94 7.50 -11.59
CA SER A 60 11.10 6.07 -11.27
C SER A 60 10.15 5.15 -12.05
N LEU A 61 8.98 5.66 -12.45
CA LEU A 61 7.98 4.90 -13.22
C LEU A 61 8.22 4.92 -14.74
N LYS A 62 9.03 5.85 -15.24
CA LYS A 62 9.36 5.99 -16.68
C LYS A 62 9.78 4.67 -17.35
N PRO A 63 10.59 3.79 -16.72
CA PRO A 63 11.00 2.50 -17.32
C PRO A 63 9.88 1.45 -17.45
N ALA A 64 8.71 1.67 -16.84
CA ALA A 64 7.54 0.80 -16.99
C ALA A 64 6.63 1.20 -18.17
N ARG A 65 6.85 2.38 -18.76
CA ARG A 65 5.97 2.95 -19.77
C ARG A 65 6.06 2.20 -21.10
N PRO A 66 4.93 2.05 -21.82
CA PRO A 66 4.93 1.65 -23.23
C PRO A 66 5.86 2.55 -24.05
N LYS A 67 6.72 1.93 -24.87
CA LYS A 67 7.48 2.63 -25.90
C LYS A 67 6.60 2.89 -27.12
N ALA A 68 6.98 3.83 -27.98
CA ALA A 68 6.24 4.16 -29.20
C ALA A 68 6.00 2.91 -30.09
N PHE A 69 6.97 2.01 -30.16
CA PHE A 69 6.82 0.73 -30.87
C PHE A 69 5.75 -0.18 -30.23
N ASP A 70 5.72 -0.30 -28.90
CA ASP A 70 4.68 -1.07 -28.19
C ASP A 70 3.29 -0.50 -28.42
N GLN A 71 3.19 0.83 -28.55
CA GLN A 71 1.93 1.52 -28.85
C GLN A 71 1.50 1.23 -30.30
N ALA A 72 2.40 1.40 -31.26
CA ALA A 72 2.14 1.10 -32.67
C ALA A 72 1.73 -0.36 -32.88
N ALA A 73 2.35 -1.31 -32.17
CA ALA A 73 1.95 -2.72 -32.20
C ALA A 73 0.54 -2.94 -31.63
N PHE A 74 0.14 -2.17 -30.62
CA PHE A 74 -1.19 -2.28 -30.02
C PHE A 74 -2.29 -1.70 -30.92
N TYR A 75 -2.00 -0.65 -31.69
CA TYR A 75 -2.98 0.03 -32.55
C TYR A 75 -2.97 -0.43 -34.02
N GLY A 76 -1.79 -0.77 -34.56
CA GLY A 76 -1.61 -1.09 -35.97
C GLY A 76 -1.91 -2.55 -36.34
N LEU A 77 -1.85 -3.47 -35.37
CA LEU A 77 -2.23 -4.88 -35.57
C LEU A 77 -3.64 -5.08 -35.01
N GLY A 78 -4.64 -5.09 -35.89
CA GLY A 78 -6.05 -5.36 -35.57
C GLY A 78 -6.25 -6.65 -34.74
N THR A 79 -6.30 -6.46 -33.42
CA THR A 79 -7.17 -7.04 -32.37
C THR A 79 -7.58 -8.52 -32.31
N MET A 80 -7.32 -9.42 -33.27
CA MET A 80 -7.88 -10.79 -33.17
C MET A 80 -6.85 -11.91 -32.94
N VAL A 81 -5.67 -11.89 -33.58
CA VAL A 81 -4.78 -13.07 -33.60
C VAL A 81 -3.77 -13.13 -32.43
N PHE A 82 -3.55 -12.02 -31.70
CA PHE A 82 -2.51 -11.92 -30.66
C PHE A 82 -3.02 -11.52 -29.26
N THR A 83 -4.30 -11.77 -28.94
CA THR A 83 -4.89 -11.34 -27.66
C THR A 83 -4.17 -11.92 -26.44
N ALA A 84 -3.82 -13.21 -26.45
CA ALA A 84 -3.15 -13.86 -25.32
C ALA A 84 -1.72 -13.34 -25.08
N PRO A 85 -0.81 -13.28 -26.09
CA PRO A 85 0.50 -12.65 -25.89
C PRO A 85 0.41 -11.18 -25.48
N ALA A 86 -0.48 -10.40 -26.11
CA ALA A 86 -0.66 -8.99 -25.78
C ALA A 86 -1.11 -8.79 -24.32
N ALA A 87 -2.07 -9.59 -23.85
CA ALA A 87 -2.53 -9.57 -22.46
C ALA A 87 -1.38 -9.91 -21.49
N TYR A 88 -0.52 -10.87 -21.82
CA TYR A 88 0.65 -11.23 -21.01
C TYR A 88 1.68 -10.08 -20.91
N PHE A 89 1.94 -9.35 -22.00
CA PHE A 89 2.82 -8.18 -21.96
C PHE A 89 2.22 -7.03 -21.15
N VAL A 90 0.92 -6.76 -21.28
CA VAL A 90 0.20 -5.80 -20.42
C VAL A 90 0.33 -6.20 -18.95
N TYR A 91 0.13 -7.48 -18.63
CA TYR A 91 0.27 -8.01 -17.29
C TYR A 91 1.68 -7.83 -16.70
N LYS A 92 2.71 -8.19 -17.45
CA LYS A 92 4.12 -7.98 -17.06
C LYS A 92 4.42 -6.51 -16.80
N ARG A 93 3.94 -5.61 -17.65
CA ARG A 93 4.10 -4.16 -17.49
C ARG A 93 3.41 -3.66 -16.22
N LYS A 94 2.16 -4.05 -15.98
CA LYS A 94 1.43 -3.69 -14.74
C LYS A 94 2.17 -4.16 -13.48
N ARG A 95 2.71 -5.40 -13.48
CA ARG A 95 3.54 -5.91 -12.38
C ARG A 95 4.82 -5.10 -12.18
N LYS A 96 5.54 -4.78 -13.26
CA LYS A 96 6.76 -3.95 -13.22
C LYS A 96 6.47 -2.56 -12.67
N ARG A 97 5.41 -1.91 -13.17
CA ARG A 97 4.96 -0.59 -12.71
C ARG A 97 4.64 -0.61 -11.21
N LYS A 98 3.87 -1.61 -10.76
CA LYS A 98 3.55 -1.78 -9.33
C LYS A 98 4.81 -1.95 -8.48
N LYS A 99 5.78 -2.75 -8.93
CA LYS A 99 7.05 -2.94 -8.22
C LYS A 99 7.82 -1.61 -8.08
N LEU A 100 8.00 -0.89 -9.18
CA LEU A 100 8.71 0.40 -9.18
C LEU A 100 7.99 1.46 -8.34
N LEU A 101 6.64 1.47 -8.37
CA LEU A 101 5.85 2.37 -7.53
C LEU A 101 6.09 2.09 -6.05
N LEU A 102 6.03 0.83 -5.63
CA LEU A 102 6.25 0.45 -4.23
C LEU A 102 7.68 0.74 -3.77
N GLU A 103 8.66 0.58 -4.65
CA GLU A 103 10.07 0.93 -4.40
C GLU A 103 10.27 2.44 -4.29
N ALA A 104 9.62 3.24 -5.15
CA ALA A 104 9.66 4.69 -5.05
C ALA A 104 9.00 5.19 -3.75
N ILE A 105 7.86 4.60 -3.38
CA ILE A 105 7.18 4.87 -2.11
C ILE A 105 8.07 4.52 -0.92
N SER A 106 8.74 3.35 -0.94
CA SER A 106 9.61 2.95 0.17
C SER A 106 10.82 3.89 0.29
N ARG A 107 11.40 4.31 -0.85
CA ARG A 107 12.49 5.30 -0.88
C ARG A 107 12.05 6.65 -0.31
N PHE A 108 10.88 7.15 -0.71
CA PHE A 108 10.30 8.38 -0.16
C PHE A 108 10.07 8.27 1.36
N ASN A 109 9.53 7.14 1.82
CA ASN A 109 9.28 6.88 3.23
C ASN A 109 10.57 6.73 4.05
N ALA A 110 11.65 6.26 3.45
CA ALA A 110 12.96 6.20 4.09
C ALA A 110 13.59 7.59 4.23
N ALA A 111 13.42 8.45 3.20
CA ALA A 111 13.94 9.82 3.21
C ALA A 111 13.18 10.75 4.18
N ASN A 112 11.87 10.55 4.35
CA ASN A 112 11.01 11.43 5.14
C ASN A 112 10.58 10.78 6.45
N LYS A 113 11.01 11.36 7.59
CA LYS A 113 10.65 10.85 8.93
C LYS A 113 9.24 11.23 9.36
N ASN A 114 8.79 12.43 9.01
CA ASN A 114 7.50 12.98 9.47
C ASN A 114 6.33 12.69 8.52
N LEU A 115 6.64 12.25 7.31
CA LEU A 115 5.69 12.00 6.24
C LEU A 115 5.76 10.54 5.84
N TYR A 116 4.67 10.06 5.27
CA TYR A 116 4.70 8.80 4.57
C TYR A 116 3.73 8.84 3.40
N MET A 117 4.09 8.09 2.38
CA MET A 117 3.32 7.90 1.18
C MET A 117 2.82 6.46 1.14
N ARG A 118 1.62 6.29 0.60
CA ARG A 118 0.97 4.99 0.51
C ARG A 118 0.11 4.91 -0.74
N TRP A 119 0.16 3.73 -1.37
CA TRP A 119 -0.82 3.35 -2.38
C TRP A 119 -2.08 2.80 -1.70
N ASN A 120 -3.22 3.44 -1.91
CA ASN A 120 -4.51 2.96 -1.41
C ASN A 120 -5.33 2.38 -2.58
N PRO A 121 -5.59 1.06 -2.61
CA PRO A 121 -6.28 0.43 -3.74
C PRO A 121 -7.81 0.57 -3.71
N ARG A 122 -8.43 1.16 -2.67
CA ARG A 122 -9.89 1.25 -2.53
C ARG A 122 -10.36 2.59 -1.93
N PRO A 123 -11.52 3.13 -2.33
CA PRO A 123 -12.39 2.68 -3.43
C PRO A 123 -11.75 2.92 -4.81
N ASP A 124 -11.04 4.04 -4.96
CA ASP A 124 -10.21 4.35 -6.12
C ASP A 124 -8.73 4.09 -5.81
N SER A 125 -8.00 3.54 -6.78
CA SER A 125 -6.58 3.27 -6.63
C SER A 125 -5.77 4.57 -6.68
N VAL A 126 -5.55 5.17 -5.51
CA VAL A 126 -4.94 6.50 -5.38
C VAL A 126 -3.64 6.46 -4.59
N LEU A 127 -2.69 7.30 -5.00
CA LEU A 127 -1.47 7.57 -4.26
C LEU A 127 -1.73 8.71 -3.28
N THR A 128 -1.39 8.52 -2.01
CA THR A 128 -1.62 9.55 -0.99
C THR A 128 -0.43 9.80 -0.12
N ILE A 129 -0.29 11.07 0.28
CA ILE A 129 0.74 11.55 1.18
C ILE A 129 0.05 11.94 2.48
N GLU A 130 0.54 11.41 3.59
CA GLU A 130 -0.03 11.61 4.90
C GLU A 130 1.08 11.99 5.88
N ARG A 131 0.74 12.83 6.85
CA ARG A 131 1.60 13.04 8.02
C ARG A 131 1.63 11.74 8.80
N ARG A 132 2.83 11.26 9.17
CA ARG A 132 2.91 10.23 10.21
C ARG A 132 2.32 10.87 11.44
N THR A 133 1.16 10.39 11.88
CA THR A 133 0.73 10.66 13.23
C THR A 133 1.82 10.08 14.09
N SER A 134 2.75 10.92 14.57
CA SER A 134 3.52 10.64 15.78
C SER A 134 2.51 10.02 16.69
N GLN A 135 2.75 8.76 17.09
CA GLN A 135 1.87 8.01 17.97
C GLN A 135 1.13 9.03 18.81
N HIS A 136 -0.18 9.14 18.62
CA HIS A 136 -1.00 9.75 19.64
C HIS A 136 -0.63 8.85 20.81
N VAL A 137 0.33 9.31 21.63
CA VAL A 137 0.54 8.81 22.96
C VAL A 137 -0.87 8.96 23.44
N VAL A 138 -1.57 7.85 23.50
CA VAL A 138 -2.73 7.75 24.34
C VAL A 138 -2.07 7.97 25.67
N SER A 139 -1.95 9.25 26.04
CA SER A 139 -1.97 9.67 27.41
C SER A 139 -3.31 9.12 27.84
N LYS A 140 -3.28 7.85 28.23
CA LYS A 140 -4.05 7.40 29.34
C LYS A 140 -3.63 8.41 30.41
N ASN A 141 -4.38 9.51 30.49
CA ASN A 141 -5.00 9.83 31.75
C ASN A 141 -5.70 8.53 32.15
N ALA A 142 -4.89 7.61 32.69
CA ALA A 142 -5.39 6.57 33.54
C ALA A 142 -6.17 7.36 34.59
N PRO A 143 -7.43 7.00 34.86
CA PRO A 143 -7.99 7.42 36.12
C PRO A 143 -6.95 7.06 37.18
N ASN A 144 -6.69 8.01 38.06
CA ASN A 144 -5.84 7.90 39.22
C ASN A 144 -6.39 6.74 40.07
N PHE A 145 -6.06 5.51 39.71
CA PHE A 145 -6.42 4.32 40.46
C PHE A 145 -5.29 4.15 41.45
N SER A 146 -5.46 4.80 42.60
CA SER A 146 -4.74 4.46 43.82
C SER A 146 -4.86 2.95 43.99
N ALA A 147 -3.79 2.21 43.69
CA ALA A 147 -3.74 0.81 44.01
C ALA A 147 -3.76 0.69 45.54
N PRO A 148 -4.66 -0.12 46.13
CA PRO A 148 -4.59 -0.44 47.54
C PRO A 148 -3.34 -1.28 47.83
N ASP A 149 -2.73 -1.00 48.98
CA ASP A 149 -1.67 -1.78 49.61
C ASP A 149 -1.98 -3.29 49.58
N ASP A 150 -1.28 -4.05 48.74
CA ASP A 150 -1.27 -5.52 48.81
C ASP A 150 0.18 -6.04 48.77
N LEU A 151 0.93 -5.63 49.80
CA LEU A 151 2.20 -6.20 50.20
C LEU A 151 1.98 -7.56 50.91
N ASN A 152 1.51 -8.62 50.23
CA ASN A 152 1.74 -9.98 50.76
C ASN A 152 1.44 -11.16 49.81
N GLN A 153 1.99 -11.19 48.59
CA GLN A 153 1.99 -12.45 47.83
C GLN A 153 3.41 -12.97 47.60
N LYS A 154 3.72 -13.99 48.41
CA LYS A 154 4.91 -14.84 48.36
C LYS A 154 5.11 -15.40 46.93
N PRO A 155 6.33 -15.33 46.36
CA PRO A 155 6.61 -15.90 45.04
C PRO A 155 6.33 -17.41 45.04
N ARG A 156 5.47 -17.88 44.12
CA ARG A 156 5.33 -19.31 43.84
C ARG A 156 6.49 -19.74 42.95
N GLU A 157 7.31 -20.65 43.45
CA GLU A 157 8.37 -21.28 42.66
C GLU A 157 7.76 -22.13 41.53
N PRO A 158 8.31 -22.04 40.30
CA PRO A 158 7.86 -22.85 39.18
C PRO A 158 8.30 -24.31 39.37
N SER A 159 7.35 -25.24 39.32
CA SER A 159 7.63 -26.67 39.42
C SER A 159 8.24 -27.24 38.13
N PHE A 160 9.25 -28.10 38.29
CA PHE A 160 10.09 -28.69 37.24
C PHE A 160 9.37 -29.59 36.20
N GLN A 161 8.04 -29.72 36.27
CA GLN A 161 7.24 -30.53 35.34
C GLN A 161 6.88 -29.79 34.04
N ASP A 162 7.00 -28.46 34.00
CA ASP A 162 6.61 -27.65 32.83
C ASP A 162 7.66 -27.64 31.69
N LEU A 163 8.79 -28.33 31.86
CA LEU A 163 9.91 -28.34 30.89
C LEU A 163 9.97 -29.58 29.98
N ARG A 164 8.97 -30.46 30.00
CA ARG A 164 8.91 -31.63 29.09
C ARG A 164 7.53 -31.80 28.45
N GLY A 165 7.32 -31.21 27.28
CA GLY A 165 6.17 -31.62 26.45
C GLY A 165 5.97 -30.81 25.17
N GLY A 166 6.13 -31.47 24.01
CA GLY A 166 5.68 -31.00 22.70
C GLY A 166 6.84 -30.71 21.75
N GLY A 167 7.33 -31.66 20.95
CA GLY A 167 6.58 -32.62 20.14
C GLY A 167 6.76 -32.20 18.68
N GLY A 168 7.89 -32.61 18.09
CA GLY A 168 8.22 -32.33 16.70
C GLY A 168 7.23 -32.99 15.76
N GLY A 169 6.33 -32.19 15.19
CA GLY A 169 5.42 -32.62 14.13
C GLY A 169 6.20 -32.84 12.83
N ALA A 170 6.22 -34.08 12.36
CA ALA A 170 6.75 -34.47 11.07
C ALA A 170 5.98 -33.77 9.94
N PHE A 171 6.73 -33.10 9.06
CA PHE A 171 6.20 -32.53 7.82
C PHE A 171 5.93 -33.66 6.83
N ASP A 172 4.65 -33.98 6.65
CA ASP A 172 4.15 -34.92 5.65
C ASP A 172 4.14 -34.24 4.27
N MET A 173 5.12 -34.55 3.42
CA MET A 173 5.23 -34.07 2.04
C MET A 173 4.38 -34.93 1.11
N LYS A 174 3.20 -34.43 0.73
CA LYS A 174 2.40 -35.00 -0.37
C LYS A 174 3.08 -34.74 -1.72
N PRO A 175 3.35 -35.77 -2.55
CA PRO A 175 3.75 -35.57 -3.94
C PRO A 175 2.55 -35.12 -4.77
N MET A 176 2.68 -34.00 -5.51
CA MET A 176 1.69 -33.56 -6.47
C MET A 176 1.84 -34.34 -7.78
N ALA A 177 0.75 -34.98 -8.20
CA ALA A 177 0.65 -35.75 -9.43
C ALA A 177 0.76 -34.84 -10.67
N VAL A 178 1.65 -35.23 -11.59
CA VAL A 178 1.80 -34.66 -12.92
C VAL A 178 0.76 -35.30 -13.84
N GLY A 179 -0.31 -34.57 -14.15
CA GLY A 179 -1.30 -34.98 -15.14
C GLY A 179 -0.86 -34.64 -16.55
N SER A 180 -0.31 -35.63 -17.26
CA SER A 180 -0.17 -35.63 -18.73
C SER A 180 -1.55 -35.84 -19.35
N ASN A 181 -2.06 -34.86 -20.10
CA ASN A 181 -3.13 -35.08 -21.06
C ASN A 181 -2.59 -34.78 -22.46
N ASN A 182 -2.16 -35.83 -23.12
CA ASN A 182 -1.98 -35.89 -24.56
C ASN A 182 -3.21 -36.64 -25.11
N LYS A 183 -4.04 -35.97 -25.91
CA LYS A 183 -4.98 -36.66 -26.80
C LYS A 183 -4.87 -36.05 -28.19
N ILE A 184 -4.68 -36.99 -29.10
CA ILE A 184 -4.56 -36.91 -30.56
C ILE A 184 -5.91 -36.48 -31.15
#